data_AF-A0A4U0WA76-F1
#
_entry.id   AF-A0A4U0WA76-F1
#
_cell.length_a   1.000
_cell.length_b   1.000
_cell.length_c   1.000
_cell.angle_alpha   90.00
_cell.angle_beta   90.00
_cell.angle_gamma   90.00
#
_symmetry.space_group_name_H-M   'P 1'
#
loop_
_entity.id
_entity.type
_entity.pdbx_description
1 polymer ?
#
loop_
_entity_poly.entity_id
_entity_poly.type
_entity_poly.pdbx_seq_one_letter_code
_entity_poly.pdbx_strand_id
1 'polypeptide(L)'
;FRQIGLSDCSPEVAKRFVITHLDSDPDDLDVEGKPQKLTASQRRKDLGELDEVISLLGGRLTDLEFLARRIKTGETPKRAVQAIVDQSASEILKMYLFGVEESGRQWTAEQAWLLIKQLVTRETLRYNEVLLSDTYKTAGERVLRALEQAELISIVSSNGRPTLIKPGKPVYMPAFRLLVADHVLQARLDLAILAEQIKIETAGIDKYENELHLIGELPKQPPELAERVKWLLGKVQTAHAKVEAYERESGTLKKVLMSEY
;
A
#
# COMPACT_ATOMS: atom_id res chain seq x y z
N PHE A 1 -22.26 -18.10 -4.05
CA PHE A 1 -22.27 -16.73 -4.61
C PHE A 1 -21.02 -16.54 -5.45
N ARG A 2 -21.12 -16.66 -6.78
CA ARG A 2 -20.02 -16.36 -7.69
C ARG A 2 -19.98 -14.84 -7.86
N GLN A 3 -19.09 -14.17 -7.12
CA GLN A 3 -18.78 -12.77 -7.38
C GLN A 3 -18.20 -12.69 -8.79
N ILE A 4 -18.98 -12.12 -9.70
CA ILE A 4 -18.52 -11.81 -11.04
C ILE A 4 -17.48 -10.72 -10.85
N GLY A 5 -16.20 -11.10 -10.92
CA GLY A 5 -15.09 -10.18 -11.12
C GLY A 5 -15.21 -9.58 -12.51
N LEU A 6 -16.14 -8.65 -12.68
CA LEU A 6 -16.19 -7.80 -13.86
C LEU A 6 -14.97 -6.89 -13.75
N SER A 7 -13.98 -7.21 -14.60
CA SER A 7 -12.94 -6.32 -15.08
C SER A 7 -13.45 -4.88 -15.10
N ASP A 8 -12.63 -3.96 -14.58
CA ASP A 8 -12.90 -2.52 -14.48
C ASP A 8 -13.87 -2.05 -15.57
N CYS A 9 -15.14 -1.86 -15.21
CA CYS A 9 -16.14 -1.33 -16.12
C CYS A 9 -15.64 0.03 -16.63
N SER A 10 -15.86 0.35 -17.91
CA SER A 10 -15.47 1.67 -18.42
C SER A 10 -16.16 2.78 -17.61
N PRO A 11 -15.53 3.97 -17.46
CA PRO A 11 -16.11 5.07 -16.68
C PRO A 11 -17.53 5.43 -17.11
N GLU A 12 -17.82 5.30 -18.40
CA GLU A 12 -19.14 5.54 -18.99
C GLU A 12 -20.20 4.52 -18.53
N VAL A 13 -19.83 3.24 -18.45
CA VAL A 13 -20.70 2.16 -17.98
C VAL A 13 -20.90 2.27 -16.47
N ALA A 14 -19.85 2.59 -15.73
CA ALA A 14 -19.91 2.86 -14.29
C ALA A 14 -20.87 4.03 -13.99
N LYS A 15 -20.79 5.12 -14.77
CA LYS A 15 -21.68 6.28 -14.64
C LYS A 15 -23.13 5.91 -14.89
N ARG A 16 -23.40 5.19 -15.98
CA ARG A 16 -24.76 4.70 -16.30
C ARG A 16 -25.28 3.79 -15.21
N PHE A 17 -24.45 2.90 -14.68
CA PHE A 17 -24.83 2.01 -13.58
C PHE A 17 -25.25 2.80 -12.34
N VAL A 18 -24.45 3.77 -11.91
CA VAL A 18 -24.78 4.63 -10.76
C VAL A 18 -26.07 5.41 -11.00
N ILE A 19 -26.26 6.01 -12.18
CA ILE A 19 -27.48 6.76 -12.53
C ILE A 19 -28.71 5.83 -12.51
N THR A 20 -28.65 4.67 -13.15
CA THR A 20 -29.75 3.70 -13.16
C THR A 20 -30.08 3.21 -11.75
N HIS A 21 -29.09 3.00 -10.89
CA HIS A 21 -29.30 2.55 -9.52
C HIS A 21 -29.87 3.66 -8.61
N LEU A 22 -29.60 4.93 -8.94
CA LEU A 22 -30.23 6.09 -8.31
C LEU A 22 -31.70 6.24 -8.74
N ASP A 23 -32.00 5.97 -10.01
CA ASP A 23 -33.34 6.05 -10.59
C ASP A 23 -34.20 4.79 -10.33
N SER A 24 -33.60 3.72 -9.78
CA SER A 24 -34.33 2.50 -9.39
C SER A 24 -35.02 2.70 -8.04
N ASP A 25 -36.19 3.34 -8.06
CA ASP A 25 -37.20 3.23 -7.00
C ASP A 25 -38.45 2.52 -7.52
N PRO A 26 -39.03 1.56 -6.77
CA PRO A 26 -40.36 1.03 -7.05
C PRO A 26 -41.49 2.03 -6.75
N ASP A 27 -41.18 3.21 -6.19
CA ASP A 27 -42.15 4.28 -5.88
C ASP A 27 -42.22 5.39 -6.95
N ASP A 28 -41.45 5.32 -8.04
CA ASP A 28 -41.52 6.27 -9.17
C ASP A 28 -42.18 5.63 -10.41
N LEU A 29 -43.44 5.21 -10.27
CA LEU A 29 -44.30 4.88 -11.41
C LEU A 29 -45.27 6.04 -11.69
N ASP A 30 -45.06 6.75 -12.80
CA ASP A 30 -46.10 7.60 -13.39
C ASP A 30 -47.20 6.72 -14.02
N VAL A 31 -48.45 7.12 -13.81
CA VAL A 31 -49.69 6.37 -14.15
C VAL A 31 -49.88 6.13 -15.67
N GLU A 32 -49.04 6.68 -16.56
CA GLU A 32 -49.34 6.74 -18.01
C GLU A 32 -48.26 6.27 -19.00
N GLY A 33 -47.13 5.68 -18.59
CA GLY A 33 -46.25 4.96 -19.53
C GLY A 33 -45.78 5.75 -20.77
N LYS A 34 -45.42 7.03 -20.62
CA LYS A 34 -44.79 7.87 -21.67
C LYS A 34 -43.35 8.22 -21.30
N PRO A 35 -42.42 8.37 -22.28
CA PRO A 35 -41.04 8.75 -21.99
C PRO A 35 -40.99 10.26 -21.69
N GLN A 36 -41.01 10.65 -20.42
CA GLN A 36 -41.10 12.06 -20.06
C GLN A 36 -40.10 12.49 -18.99
N LYS A 37 -39.20 13.39 -19.44
CA LYS A 37 -38.39 14.39 -18.71
C LYS A 37 -37.36 13.86 -17.70
N LEU A 38 -36.19 14.50 -17.75
CA LEU A 38 -35.06 14.26 -16.86
C LEU A 38 -35.50 14.22 -15.38
N THR A 39 -35.17 13.12 -14.67
CA THR A 39 -35.52 12.86 -13.26
C THR A 39 -34.96 13.94 -12.31
N ALA A 40 -35.52 14.08 -11.10
CA ALA A 40 -35.04 15.04 -10.10
C ALA A 40 -33.55 14.85 -9.75
N SER A 41 -33.07 13.61 -9.82
CA SER A 41 -31.67 13.17 -9.78
C SER A 41 -30.87 13.80 -10.93
N GLN A 42 -31.33 13.67 -12.17
CA GLN A 42 -30.72 14.25 -13.38
C GLN A 42 -30.69 15.79 -13.42
N ARG A 43 -31.43 16.47 -12.53
CA ARG A 43 -31.41 17.94 -12.34
C ARG A 43 -30.50 18.43 -11.23
N ARG A 44 -29.89 17.54 -10.44
CA ARG A 44 -28.93 17.95 -9.40
C ARG A 44 -27.62 18.38 -10.06
N LYS A 45 -27.16 19.60 -9.75
CA LYS A 45 -25.83 20.12 -10.16
C LYS A 45 -24.69 19.16 -9.78
N ASP A 46 -24.92 18.34 -8.75
CA ASP A 46 -23.98 17.38 -8.18
C ASP A 46 -23.57 16.24 -9.13
N LEU A 47 -24.35 15.95 -10.18
CA LEU A 47 -24.02 14.91 -11.17
C LEU A 47 -22.88 15.29 -12.12
N GLY A 48 -22.51 16.58 -12.20
CA GLY A 48 -21.34 17.02 -12.96
C GLY A 48 -20.03 16.51 -12.37
N GLU A 49 -20.00 16.25 -11.06
CA GLU A 49 -18.81 15.78 -10.34
C GLU A 49 -18.65 14.24 -10.38
N LEU A 50 -19.64 13.53 -10.92
CA LEU A 50 -19.68 12.08 -10.93
C LEU A 50 -18.57 11.48 -11.79
N ASP A 51 -18.17 12.16 -12.88
CA ASP A 51 -17.10 11.69 -13.76
C ASP A 51 -15.74 11.70 -13.06
N GLU A 52 -15.44 12.75 -12.29
CA GLU A 52 -14.21 12.86 -11.49
C GLU A 52 -14.19 11.78 -10.40
N VAL A 53 -15.31 11.60 -9.71
CA VAL A 53 -15.49 10.63 -8.63
C VAL A 53 -15.34 9.18 -9.11
N ILE A 54 -15.93 8.84 -10.25
CA ILE A 54 -15.86 7.49 -10.82
C ILE A 54 -14.43 7.18 -11.29
N SER A 55 -13.68 8.17 -11.77
CA SER A 55 -12.28 7.97 -12.15
C SER A 55 -11.40 7.54 -10.96
N LEU A 56 -11.74 7.96 -9.73
CA LEU A 56 -11.01 7.63 -8.50
C LEU A 56 -11.38 6.26 -7.91
N LEU A 57 -12.66 5.89 -7.98
CA LEU A 57 -13.15 4.59 -7.49
C LEU A 57 -12.86 3.45 -8.47
N GLY A 58 -12.86 3.75 -9.77
CA GLY A 58 -12.81 2.77 -10.84
C GLY A 58 -14.16 2.15 -11.16
N GLY A 59 -14.14 1.02 -11.87
CA GLY A 59 -15.33 0.37 -12.41
C GLY A 59 -15.87 -0.82 -11.60
N ARG A 60 -15.42 -1.01 -10.35
CA ARG A 60 -15.85 -2.15 -9.52
C ARG A 60 -17.29 -1.98 -9.04
N LEU A 61 -18.10 -3.02 -9.26
CA LEU A 61 -19.53 -3.01 -8.95
C LEU A 61 -19.82 -2.69 -7.48
N THR A 62 -19.09 -3.30 -6.55
CA THR A 62 -19.29 -3.08 -5.10
C THR A 62 -19.08 -1.63 -4.72
N ASP A 63 -17.99 -1.01 -5.19
CA ASP A 63 -17.67 0.38 -4.87
C ASP A 63 -18.68 1.35 -5.50
N LEU A 64 -19.15 1.04 -6.71
CA LEU A 64 -20.21 1.78 -7.40
C LEU A 64 -21.58 1.63 -6.73
N GLU A 65 -21.91 0.44 -6.20
CA GLU A 65 -23.13 0.22 -5.42
C GLU A 65 -23.09 0.98 -4.09
N PHE A 66 -21.95 0.98 -3.40
CA PHE A 66 -21.77 1.79 -2.19
C PHE A 66 -21.90 3.29 -2.48
N LEU A 67 -21.29 3.76 -3.58
CA LEU A 67 -21.43 5.14 -4.03
C LEU A 67 -22.89 5.51 -4.30
N ALA A 68 -23.61 4.68 -5.08
CA ALA A 68 -25.00 4.91 -5.44
C ALA A 68 -25.91 4.96 -4.21
N ARG A 69 -25.73 4.03 -3.26
CA ARG A 69 -26.50 4.02 -2.00
C ARG A 69 -26.30 5.30 -1.18
N ARG A 70 -25.06 5.80 -1.06
CA ARG A 70 -24.77 7.02 -0.28
C ARG A 70 -25.28 8.29 -0.93
N ILE A 71 -25.22 8.36 -2.27
CA ILE A 71 -25.83 9.47 -3.00
C ILE A 71 -27.36 9.41 -2.85
N LYS A 72 -27.96 8.22 -2.83
CA LYS A 72 -29.41 8.03 -2.58
C LYS A 72 -29.83 8.51 -1.19
N THR A 73 -29.00 8.32 -0.16
CA THR A 73 -29.25 8.85 1.20
C THR A 73 -29.05 10.37 1.32
N GLY A 74 -28.78 11.08 0.22
CA GLY A 74 -28.70 12.54 0.20
C GLY A 74 -27.28 13.11 0.33
N GLU A 75 -26.24 12.27 0.29
CA GLU A 75 -24.86 12.77 0.29
C GLU A 75 -24.42 13.25 -1.11
N THR A 76 -23.56 14.26 -1.14
CA THR A 76 -22.90 14.70 -2.38
C THR A 76 -21.91 13.63 -2.87
N PRO A 77 -21.69 13.44 -4.18
CA PRO A 77 -20.75 12.45 -4.72
C PRO A 77 -19.33 12.55 -4.12
N LYS A 78 -18.79 13.76 -3.94
CA LYS A 78 -17.47 13.96 -3.31
C LYS A 78 -17.38 13.43 -1.88
N ARG A 79 -18.37 13.73 -1.04
CA ARG A 79 -18.43 13.19 0.34
C ARG A 79 -18.63 11.67 0.36
N ALA A 80 -19.40 11.16 -0.60
CA ALA A 80 -19.62 9.74 -0.75
C ALA A 80 -18.31 9.00 -1.10
N VAL A 81 -17.49 9.55 -2.01
CA VAL A 81 -16.14 9.01 -2.31
C VAL A 81 -15.22 9.12 -1.11
N GLN A 82 -15.17 10.29 -0.46
CA GLN A 82 -14.24 10.50 0.65
C GLN A 82 -14.43 9.43 1.73
N ALA A 83 -15.67 9.13 2.12
CA ALA A 83 -15.85 8.10 3.14
C ALA A 83 -15.69 6.66 2.60
N ILE A 84 -15.79 6.40 1.30
CA ILE A 84 -15.32 5.11 0.72
C ILE A 84 -13.79 5.00 0.83
N VAL A 85 -13.07 6.10 0.58
CA VAL A 85 -11.61 6.17 0.76
C VAL A 85 -11.23 5.99 2.24
N ASP A 86 -11.92 6.65 3.16
CA ASP A 86 -11.69 6.52 4.61
C ASP A 86 -11.97 5.09 5.11
N GLN A 87 -13.04 4.47 4.61
CA GLN A 87 -13.36 3.07 4.90
C GLN A 87 -12.27 2.13 4.36
N SER A 88 -11.80 2.36 3.13
CA SER A 88 -10.71 1.59 2.52
C SER A 88 -9.40 1.75 3.29
N ALA A 89 -9.08 2.96 3.75
CA ALA A 89 -7.91 3.22 4.58
C ALA A 89 -7.99 2.47 5.92
N SER A 90 -9.16 2.48 6.56
CA SER A 90 -9.41 1.73 7.81
C SER A 90 -9.31 0.22 7.61
N GLU A 91 -9.81 -0.30 6.49
CA GLU A 91 -9.65 -1.70 6.09
C GLU A 91 -8.17 -2.04 5.90
N ILE A 92 -7.41 -1.19 5.21
CA ILE A 92 -5.98 -1.41 4.98
C ILE A 92 -5.22 -1.50 6.31
N LEU A 93 -5.48 -0.57 7.23
CA LEU A 93 -4.87 -0.56 8.55
C LEU A 93 -5.17 -1.85 9.31
N LYS A 94 -6.43 -2.29 9.32
CA LYS A 94 -6.83 -3.51 10.04
C LYS A 94 -6.30 -4.78 9.35
N MET A 95 -6.35 -4.85 8.03
CA MET A 95 -6.09 -6.10 7.29
C MET A 95 -4.62 -6.33 6.95
N TYR A 96 -3.79 -5.28 6.86
CA TYR A 96 -2.39 -5.43 6.43
C TYR A 96 -1.36 -4.89 7.43
N LEU A 97 -1.74 -3.96 8.32
CA LEU A 97 -0.79 -3.28 9.22
C LEU A 97 -0.94 -3.67 10.70
N PHE A 98 -2.17 -3.68 11.24
CA PHE A 98 -2.43 -3.87 12.68
C PHE A 98 -3.26 -5.12 13.03
N GLY A 99 -3.64 -5.93 12.04
CA GLY A 99 -4.66 -6.95 12.29
C GLY A 99 -4.27 -8.07 13.24
N VAL A 100 -5.30 -8.59 13.88
CA VAL A 100 -5.33 -9.42 15.10
C VAL A 100 -4.82 -10.86 14.92
N GLU A 101 -4.54 -11.31 13.69
CA GLU A 101 -4.11 -12.68 13.40
C GLU A 101 -2.70 -12.70 12.78
N GLU A 102 -1.67 -12.64 13.63
CA GLU A 102 -0.27 -12.90 13.22
C GLU A 102 -0.06 -14.34 12.74
N SER A 103 -0.94 -15.27 13.12
CA SER A 103 -0.78 -16.72 12.97
C SER A 103 -0.90 -17.28 11.54
N GLY A 104 -1.19 -16.44 10.54
CA GLY A 104 -1.40 -16.88 9.15
C GLY A 104 -0.88 -15.93 8.07
N ARG A 105 -0.35 -14.74 8.44
CA ARG A 105 0.21 -13.80 7.47
C ARG A 105 1.57 -14.24 7.00
N GLN A 106 1.80 -14.14 5.69
CA GLN A 106 3.09 -14.43 5.06
C GLN A 106 3.91 -13.15 4.81
N TRP A 107 3.48 -12.00 5.34
CA TRP A 107 4.11 -10.70 5.21
C TRP A 107 4.18 -10.00 6.57
N THR A 108 5.17 -9.12 6.72
CA THR A 108 5.29 -8.23 7.88
C THR A 108 4.59 -6.89 7.62
N ALA A 109 4.23 -6.16 8.67
CA ALA A 109 3.59 -4.85 8.53
C ALA A 109 4.53 -3.84 7.85
N GLU A 110 5.82 -3.95 8.12
CA GLU A 110 6.92 -3.17 7.55
C GLU A 110 7.01 -3.37 6.04
N GLN A 111 6.92 -4.62 5.58
CA GLN A 111 6.86 -4.95 4.15
C GLN A 111 5.65 -4.28 3.48
N ALA A 112 4.45 -4.48 4.03
CA ALA A 112 3.24 -3.88 3.48
C ALA A 112 3.32 -2.34 3.46
N TRP A 113 3.80 -1.72 4.54
CA TRP A 113 3.95 -0.27 4.63
C TRP A 113 4.97 0.30 3.63
N LEU A 114 6.10 -0.38 3.43
CA LEU A 114 7.12 0.05 2.47
C LEU A 114 6.54 0.13 1.05
N LEU A 115 5.74 -0.88 0.64
CA LEU A 115 5.05 -0.87 -0.65
C LEU A 115 4.06 0.27 -0.76
N ILE A 116 3.26 0.52 0.28
CA ILE A 116 2.29 1.62 0.32
C ILE A 116 2.99 2.96 0.08
N LYS A 117 4.08 3.25 0.81
CA LYS A 117 4.85 4.50 0.62
C LYS A 117 5.44 4.62 -0.79
N GLN A 118 6.01 3.53 -1.29
CA GLN A 118 6.63 3.52 -2.61
C GLN A 118 5.59 3.70 -3.73
N LEU A 119 4.41 3.06 -3.60
CA LEU A 119 3.30 3.20 -4.54
C LEU A 119 2.74 4.61 -4.55
N VAL A 120 2.60 5.27 -3.40
CA VAL A 120 2.17 6.69 -3.35
C VAL A 120 3.14 7.60 -4.10
N THR A 121 4.43 7.32 -4.01
CA THR A 121 5.49 8.15 -4.61
C THR A 121 5.62 7.95 -6.12
N ARG A 122 5.49 6.70 -6.60
CA ARG A 122 5.83 6.31 -7.98
C ARG A 122 4.63 5.85 -8.81
N GLU A 123 3.47 5.69 -8.20
CA GLU A 123 2.21 5.12 -8.72
C GLU A 123 2.30 3.65 -9.15
N THR A 124 3.44 3.22 -9.67
CA THR A 124 3.76 1.86 -10.08
C THR A 124 5.19 1.52 -9.67
N LEU A 125 5.43 0.26 -9.32
CA LEU A 125 6.76 -0.23 -8.91
C LEU A 125 7.26 -1.31 -9.85
N ARG A 126 8.57 -1.35 -10.08
CA ARG A 126 9.19 -2.43 -10.85
C ARG A 126 9.35 -3.65 -9.95
N TYR A 127 8.81 -4.78 -10.38
CA TYR A 127 8.78 -6.00 -9.57
C TYR A 127 10.17 -6.42 -9.07
N ASN A 128 11.17 -6.45 -9.97
CA ASN A 128 12.54 -6.84 -9.61
C ASN A 128 13.24 -5.82 -8.71
N GLU A 129 12.89 -4.53 -8.80
CA GLU A 129 13.49 -3.50 -7.95
C GLU A 129 13.07 -3.68 -6.49
N VAL A 130 11.78 -4.02 -6.27
CA VAL A 130 11.26 -4.31 -4.93
C VAL A 130 11.95 -5.52 -4.33
N LEU A 131 12.15 -6.60 -5.11
CA LEU A 131 12.83 -7.82 -4.63
C LEU A 131 14.30 -7.62 -4.27
N LEU A 132 14.97 -6.61 -4.82
CA LEU A 132 16.37 -6.29 -4.49
C LEU A 132 16.51 -5.50 -3.19
N SER A 133 15.42 -4.96 -2.64
CA SER A 133 15.45 -4.20 -1.39
C SER A 133 15.68 -5.10 -0.18
N ASP A 134 16.36 -4.57 0.85
CA ASP A 134 16.75 -5.32 2.04
C ASP A 134 15.55 -5.98 2.74
N THR A 135 14.42 -5.29 2.81
CA THR A 135 13.16 -5.74 3.41
C THR A 135 12.53 -6.96 2.70
N TYR A 136 12.88 -7.20 1.43
CA TYR A 136 12.35 -8.29 0.61
C TYR A 136 13.39 -9.35 0.24
N LYS A 137 14.64 -9.21 0.69
CA LYS A 137 15.73 -10.15 0.40
C LYS A 137 15.40 -11.58 0.81
N THR A 138 14.68 -11.76 1.91
CA THR A 138 14.27 -13.07 2.40
C THR A 138 12.80 -13.33 2.06
N ALA A 139 12.56 -14.32 1.19
CA ALA A 139 11.22 -14.74 0.79
C ALA A 139 10.34 -13.67 0.10
N GLY A 140 10.93 -12.62 -0.48
CA GLY A 140 10.19 -11.51 -1.09
C GLY A 140 9.14 -11.93 -2.13
N GLU A 141 9.44 -12.93 -2.98
CA GLU A 141 8.45 -13.42 -3.95
C GLU A 141 7.20 -14.02 -3.29
N ARG A 142 7.38 -14.74 -2.17
CA ARG A 142 6.27 -15.32 -1.41
C ARG A 142 5.42 -14.21 -0.79
N VAL A 143 6.08 -13.21 -0.20
CA VAL A 143 5.44 -12.03 0.39
C VAL A 143 4.61 -11.29 -0.66
N LEU A 144 5.20 -10.99 -1.83
CA LEU A 144 4.50 -10.28 -2.90
C LEU A 144 3.30 -11.05 -3.44
N ARG A 145 3.42 -12.38 -3.61
CA ARG A 145 2.28 -13.22 -4.00
C ARG A 145 1.19 -13.25 -2.92
N ALA A 146 1.56 -13.29 -1.64
CA ALA A 146 0.59 -13.26 -0.56
C ALA A 146 -0.15 -11.91 -0.48
N LEU A 147 0.57 -10.80 -0.70
CA LEU A 147 -0.03 -9.46 -0.76
C LEU A 147 -0.91 -9.28 -2.00
N GLU A 148 -0.59 -9.92 -3.12
CA GLU A 148 -1.45 -9.98 -4.30
C GLU A 148 -2.73 -10.79 -4.02
N GLN A 149 -2.60 -11.98 -3.42
CA GLN A 149 -3.76 -12.81 -3.04
C GLN A 149 -4.67 -12.11 -2.03
N ALA A 150 -4.10 -11.31 -1.14
CA ALA A 150 -4.83 -10.49 -0.19
C ALA A 150 -5.39 -9.20 -0.82
N GLU A 151 -5.27 -9.01 -2.14
CA GLU A 151 -5.75 -7.85 -2.90
C GLU A 151 -5.14 -6.47 -2.52
N LEU A 152 -4.04 -6.42 -1.75
CA LEU A 152 -3.37 -5.14 -1.45
C LEU A 152 -2.73 -4.54 -2.71
N ILE A 153 -2.07 -5.41 -3.47
CA ILE A 153 -1.35 -5.08 -4.69
C ILE A 153 -1.82 -5.96 -5.84
N SER A 154 -1.50 -5.57 -7.07
CA SER A 154 -1.68 -6.36 -8.28
C SER A 154 -0.36 -6.45 -9.03
N ILE A 155 0.01 -7.66 -9.47
CA ILE A 155 1.24 -7.90 -10.23
C ILE A 155 0.91 -7.96 -11.72
N VAL A 156 1.37 -6.95 -12.47
CA VAL A 156 1.23 -6.91 -13.92
C VAL A 156 2.32 -7.76 -14.57
N SER A 157 1.89 -8.78 -15.28
CA SER A 157 2.77 -9.67 -16.05
C SER A 157 2.82 -9.27 -17.52
N SER A 158 4.01 -9.25 -18.11
CA SER A 158 4.23 -9.04 -19.54
C SER A 158 5.13 -10.16 -20.06
N ASN A 159 4.72 -10.82 -21.15
CA ASN A 159 5.42 -11.97 -21.73
C ASN A 159 5.66 -13.11 -20.71
N GLY A 160 4.68 -13.38 -19.84
CA GLY A 160 4.75 -14.47 -18.85
C GLY A 160 5.65 -14.20 -17.64
N ARG A 161 6.21 -12.99 -17.50
CA ARG A 161 7.01 -12.59 -16.34
C ARG A 161 6.39 -11.40 -15.59
N PRO A 162 6.44 -11.37 -14.25
CA PRO A 162 6.11 -10.18 -13.46
C PRO A 162 6.97 -8.99 -13.86
N THR A 163 6.33 -7.83 -14.10
CA THR A 163 7.05 -6.61 -14.52
C THR A 163 6.78 -5.44 -13.59
N LEU A 164 5.51 -5.15 -13.33
CA LEU A 164 5.08 -4.01 -12.53
C LEU A 164 4.20 -4.46 -11.38
N ILE A 165 4.20 -3.67 -10.31
CA ILE A 165 3.31 -3.79 -9.17
C ILE A 165 2.47 -2.50 -9.14
N LYS A 166 1.16 -2.66 -8.98
CA LYS A 166 0.17 -1.59 -8.86
C LYS A 166 -0.67 -1.79 -7.59
N PRO A 167 -1.40 -0.77 -7.11
CA PRO A 167 -2.42 -0.98 -6.08
C PRO A 167 -3.43 -2.03 -6.54
N GLY A 168 -3.89 -2.90 -5.64
CA GLY A 168 -4.81 -3.99 -5.98
C GLY A 168 -6.21 -3.51 -6.36
N LYS A 169 -6.60 -2.32 -5.88
CA LYS A 169 -7.86 -1.65 -6.23
C LYS A 169 -7.59 -0.19 -6.58
N PRO A 170 -8.29 0.42 -7.55
CA PRO A 170 -8.11 1.85 -7.88
C PRO A 170 -8.30 2.77 -6.67
N VAL A 171 -9.30 2.47 -5.83
CA VAL A 171 -9.60 3.18 -4.57
C VAL A 171 -8.47 3.11 -3.54
N TYR A 172 -7.56 2.13 -3.63
CA TYR A 172 -6.44 2.04 -2.70
C TYR A 172 -5.41 3.13 -2.92
N MET A 173 -5.25 3.67 -4.14
CA MET A 173 -4.31 4.76 -4.36
C MET A 173 -4.64 6.03 -3.55
N PRO A 174 -5.87 6.57 -3.58
CA PRO A 174 -6.25 7.68 -2.69
C PRO A 174 -6.22 7.28 -1.21
N ALA A 175 -6.56 6.03 -0.86
CA ALA A 175 -6.46 5.56 0.53
C ALA A 175 -5.01 5.52 1.03
N PHE A 176 -4.07 5.06 0.20
CA PHE A 176 -2.64 5.07 0.53
C PHE A 176 -2.12 6.50 0.72
N ARG A 177 -2.54 7.45 -0.13
CA ARG A 177 -2.21 8.87 0.05
C ARG A 177 -2.71 9.41 1.38
N LEU A 178 -3.93 9.06 1.77
CA LEU A 178 -4.50 9.44 3.06
C LEU A 178 -3.68 8.86 4.23
N LEU A 179 -3.32 7.58 4.16
CA LEU A 179 -2.52 6.92 5.20
C LEU A 179 -1.10 7.49 5.30
N VAL A 180 -0.45 7.78 4.18
CA VAL A 180 0.91 8.36 4.17
C VAL A 180 0.90 9.83 4.62
N ALA A 181 -0.23 10.54 4.48
CA ALA A 181 -0.37 11.90 5.00
C ALA A 181 -0.55 11.96 6.53
N ASP A 182 -0.91 10.85 7.18
CA ASP A 182 -0.95 10.75 8.64
C ASP A 182 0.48 10.59 9.19
N HIS A 183 0.99 11.68 9.74
CA HIS A 183 2.34 11.79 10.28
C HIS A 183 2.57 10.91 11.51
N VAL A 184 1.56 10.68 12.37
CA VAL A 184 1.69 9.80 13.55
C VAL A 184 1.80 8.35 13.08
N LEU A 185 0.89 7.94 12.19
CA LEU A 185 0.92 6.60 11.61
C LEU A 185 2.23 6.35 10.87
N GLN A 186 2.64 7.30 10.03
CA GLN A 186 3.87 7.23 9.27
C GLN A 186 5.08 7.10 10.20
N ALA A 187 5.21 7.96 11.22
CA ALA A 187 6.33 7.92 12.14
C ALA A 187 6.39 6.58 12.91
N ARG A 188 5.24 6.04 13.33
CA ARG A 188 5.16 4.76 14.03
C ARG A 188 5.64 3.59 13.15
N LEU A 189 5.19 3.51 11.91
CA LEU A 189 5.55 2.42 11.00
C LEU A 189 6.97 2.57 10.45
N ASP A 190 7.41 3.82 10.21
CA ASP A 190 8.78 4.10 9.78
C ASP A 190 9.79 3.75 10.89
N LEU A 191 9.46 3.98 12.16
CA LEU A 191 10.26 3.49 13.28
C LEU A 191 10.41 1.97 13.30
N ALA A 192 9.36 1.23 12.97
CA ALA A 192 9.41 -0.23 12.91
C ALA A 192 10.34 -0.69 11.77
N ILE A 193 10.26 -0.06 10.60
CA ILE A 193 11.18 -0.33 9.47
C ILE A 193 12.63 -0.04 9.87
N LEU A 194 12.91 1.11 10.49
CA LEU A 194 14.26 1.47 10.92
C LEU A 194 14.81 0.48 11.96
N ALA A 195 13.97 0.02 12.90
CA ALA A 195 14.37 -1.00 13.87
C ALA A 195 14.75 -2.34 13.19
N GLU A 196 13.99 -2.76 12.17
CA GLU A 196 14.33 -3.95 11.38
C GLU A 196 15.65 -3.76 10.62
N GLN A 197 15.86 -2.61 9.98
CA GLN A 197 17.09 -2.30 9.26
C GLN A 197 18.32 -2.26 10.18
N ILE A 198 18.20 -1.66 11.37
CA ILE A 198 19.25 -1.70 12.40
C ILE A 198 19.57 -3.14 12.77
N LYS A 199 18.56 -3.98 13.02
CA LYS A 199 18.76 -5.40 13.34
C LYS A 199 19.50 -6.16 12.24
N ILE A 200 19.18 -5.88 10.96
CA ILE A 200 19.85 -6.50 9.80
C ILE A 200 21.32 -6.08 9.73
N GLU A 201 21.61 -4.79 9.84
CA GLU A 201 22.97 -4.26 9.75
C GLU A 201 23.83 -4.71 10.95
N THR A 202 23.29 -4.69 12.18
CA THR A 202 23.98 -5.19 13.38
C THR A 202 24.30 -6.68 13.28
N ALA A 203 23.37 -7.51 12.80
CA ALA A 203 23.66 -8.93 12.56
C ALA A 203 24.71 -9.14 11.45
N GLY A 204 24.86 -8.18 10.53
CA GLY A 204 25.96 -8.14 9.57
C GLY A 204 27.30 -7.80 10.24
N ILE A 205 27.32 -6.77 11.08
CA ILE A 205 28.48 -6.37 11.88
C ILE A 205 28.99 -7.54 12.72
N ASP A 206 28.11 -8.20 13.48
CA ASP A 206 28.49 -9.35 14.31
C ASP A 206 29.19 -10.45 13.49
N LYS A 207 28.72 -10.73 12.26
CA LYS A 207 29.35 -11.73 11.39
C LYS A 207 30.75 -11.30 10.94
N TYR A 208 30.92 -10.04 10.57
CA TYR A 208 32.21 -9.52 10.14
C TYR A 208 33.21 -9.43 11.31
N GLU A 209 32.75 -9.04 12.49
CA GLU A 209 33.56 -9.00 13.71
C GLU A 209 33.98 -10.40 14.16
N ASN A 210 33.08 -11.39 14.10
CA ASN A 210 33.42 -12.78 14.37
C ASN A 210 34.47 -13.33 13.38
N GLU A 211 34.36 -13.00 12.09
CA GLU A 211 35.36 -13.40 11.10
C GLU A 211 36.72 -12.72 11.37
N LEU A 212 36.72 -11.43 11.71
CA LEU A 212 37.92 -10.70 12.11
C LEU A 212 38.56 -11.29 13.37
N HIS A 213 37.74 -11.71 14.34
CA HIS A 213 38.21 -12.38 15.55
C HIS A 213 38.94 -13.69 15.22
N LEU A 214 38.33 -14.55 14.38
CA LEU A 214 38.94 -15.81 13.94
C LEU A 214 40.27 -15.60 13.20
N ILE A 215 40.35 -14.55 12.36
CA ILE A 215 41.62 -14.17 11.70
C ILE A 215 42.64 -13.65 12.73
N GLY A 216 42.17 -12.96 13.77
CA GLY A 216 42.97 -12.47 14.89
C GLY A 216 43.59 -13.58 15.75
N GLU A 217 42.92 -14.73 15.87
CA GLU A 217 43.40 -15.89 16.63
C GLU A 217 44.56 -16.65 15.94
N LEU A 218 44.83 -16.37 14.66
CA LEU A 218 45.90 -17.05 13.92
C LEU A 218 47.28 -16.61 14.45
N PRO A 219 48.21 -17.55 14.76
CA PRO A 219 49.52 -17.23 15.35
C PRO A 219 50.43 -16.43 14.41
N LYS A 220 50.22 -16.54 13.09
CA LYS A 220 50.77 -15.65 12.06
C LYS A 220 49.71 -15.41 11.01
N GLN A 221 49.46 -14.14 10.71
CA GLN A 221 48.53 -13.76 9.65
C GLN A 221 49.26 -13.74 8.30
N PRO A 222 48.91 -14.62 7.35
CA PRO A 222 49.48 -14.56 6.00
C PRO A 222 49.13 -13.23 5.32
N PRO A 223 50.06 -12.63 4.56
CA PRO A 223 49.83 -11.36 3.86
C PRO A 223 48.65 -11.42 2.88
N GLU A 224 48.29 -12.61 2.38
CA GLU A 224 47.13 -12.86 1.54
C GLU A 224 45.79 -12.51 2.24
N LEU A 225 45.74 -12.52 3.58
CA LEU A 225 44.56 -12.11 4.35
C LEU A 225 44.44 -10.60 4.54
N ALA A 226 45.48 -9.81 4.24
CA ALA A 226 45.46 -8.37 4.46
C ALA A 226 44.31 -7.67 3.71
N GLU A 227 44.09 -8.06 2.44
CA GLU A 227 42.98 -7.54 1.64
C GLU A 227 41.61 -7.97 2.20
N ARG A 228 41.50 -9.18 2.74
CA ARG A 228 40.26 -9.66 3.38
C ARG A 228 39.95 -8.88 4.66
N VAL A 229 40.96 -8.65 5.51
CA VAL A 229 40.82 -7.84 6.73
C VAL A 229 40.37 -6.42 6.38
N LYS A 230 41.01 -5.79 5.39
CA LYS A 230 40.62 -4.46 4.91
C LYS A 230 39.19 -4.43 4.39
N TRP A 231 38.78 -5.46 3.64
CA TRP A 231 37.40 -5.58 3.15
C TRP A 231 36.40 -5.72 4.29
N LEU A 232 36.68 -6.56 5.29
CA LEU A 232 35.82 -6.76 6.47
C LEU A 232 35.68 -5.47 7.28
N LEU A 233 36.79 -4.79 7.57
CA LEU A 233 36.78 -3.50 8.27
C LEU A 233 35.98 -2.44 7.50
N GLY A 234 36.12 -2.38 6.17
CA GLY A 234 35.32 -1.49 5.33
C GLY A 234 33.81 -1.81 5.38
N LYS A 235 33.46 -3.09 5.46
CA LYS A 235 32.05 -3.53 5.61
C LYS A 235 31.49 -3.16 6.98
N VAL A 236 32.24 -3.41 8.06
CA VAL A 236 31.87 -3.00 9.43
C VAL A 236 31.65 -1.49 9.48
N GLN A 237 32.59 -0.70 8.96
CA GLN A 237 32.48 0.76 8.95
C GLN A 237 31.23 1.23 8.20
N THR A 238 30.94 0.66 7.02
CA THR A 238 29.76 1.02 6.22
C THR A 238 28.46 0.66 6.94
N ALA A 239 28.38 -0.53 7.54
CA ALA A 239 27.21 -0.98 8.29
C ALA A 239 27.00 -0.12 9.54
N HIS A 240 28.06 0.20 10.28
CA HIS A 240 28.00 1.06 11.46
C HIS A 240 27.50 2.47 11.11
N ALA A 241 28.02 3.06 10.03
CA ALA A 241 27.56 4.38 9.56
C ALA A 241 26.06 4.39 9.21
N LYS A 242 25.52 3.29 8.66
CA LYS A 242 24.08 3.15 8.43
C LYS A 242 23.30 3.03 9.72
N VAL A 243 23.76 2.21 10.67
CA VAL A 243 23.12 2.07 12.00
C VAL A 243 23.02 3.43 12.68
N GLU A 244 24.11 4.20 12.72
CA GLU A 244 24.08 5.56 13.28
C GLU A 244 23.08 6.47 12.56
N ALA A 245 22.97 6.38 11.23
CA ALA A 245 22.00 7.17 10.47
C ALA A 245 20.56 6.78 10.83
N TYR A 246 20.26 5.48 10.89
CA TYR A 246 18.95 4.96 11.26
C TYR A 246 18.58 5.30 12.72
N GLU A 247 19.54 5.29 13.64
CA GLU A 247 19.32 5.70 15.03
C GLU A 247 19.03 7.20 15.16
N ARG A 248 19.74 8.04 14.40
CA ARG A 248 19.47 9.49 14.33
C ARG A 248 18.05 9.75 13.81
N GLU A 249 17.68 9.10 12.71
CA GLU A 249 16.33 9.21 12.12
C GLU A 249 15.27 8.70 13.10
N SER A 250 15.51 7.57 13.75
CA SER A 250 14.63 7.05 14.80
C SER A 250 14.45 8.03 15.95
N GLY A 251 15.51 8.74 16.34
CA GLY A 251 15.44 9.80 17.35
C GLY A 251 14.54 10.96 16.93
N THR A 252 14.52 11.31 15.64
CA THR A 252 13.62 12.36 15.12
C THR A 252 12.16 11.90 15.08
N LEU A 253 11.89 10.70 14.60
CA LEU A 253 10.52 10.16 14.52
C LEU A 253 9.91 9.93 15.91
N LYS A 254 10.72 9.51 16.89
CA LYS A 254 10.26 9.43 18.29
C LYS A 254 9.83 10.78 18.85
N LYS A 255 10.48 11.88 18.47
CA LYS A 255 10.07 13.23 18.90
C LYS A 255 8.72 13.61 18.31
N VAL A 256 8.48 13.30 17.03
CA VAL A 256 7.19 13.52 16.37
C VAL A 256 6.06 12.81 17.13
N LEU A 257 6.28 11.53 17.48
CA LEU A 257 5.30 10.75 18.26
C LEU A 257 5.09 11.26 19.69
N MET A 258 6.05 11.99 20.26
CA MET A 258 5.89 12.60 21.58
C MET A 258 5.20 13.97 21.52
N SER A 259 5.24 14.65 20.36
CA SER A 259 4.63 15.98 20.18
C SER A 259 3.20 15.94 19.66
N GLU A 260 2.84 14.92 18.89
CA GLU A 260 1.54 14.82 18.21
C GLU A 260 0.72 13.66 18.81
N TYR A 261 -0.58 13.89 19.05
CA TYR A 261 -1.52 13.00 19.76
C TYR A 261 -2.59 12.45 18.82
#